data_AF-A0A0K8VKB2-F1
#
_entry.id   AF-A0A0K8VKB2-F1
#
_cell.length_a   1.000
_cell.length_b   1.000
_cell.length_c   1.000
_cell.angle_alpha   90.00
_cell.angle_beta   90.00
_cell.angle_gamma   90.00
#
_symmetry.space_group_name_H-M   'P 1'
#
loop_
_entity.id
_entity.type
_entity.pdbx_description
1 polymer ?
#
loop_
_entity_poly.entity_id
_entity_poly.type
_entity_poly.pdbx_seq_one_letter_code
_entity_poly.pdbx_strand_id
1 'polypeptide(L)'
;MRESVRLLRMFLWKNWRQIRYSWISLLLIFVGCSAIFIVYLFSTNRLLTSPQMTYEGRLFYDIKAEFPSNDVDRIFYAPHNLRTDILMEEVRQELQYPHTGLRFFGNSSEMILEMERSCKGNCYAVNFLNYPTDASREKLKYSISSTSIRISPKKRYVNDEEVAGIKDDDDYIRSGFMTLQHTIDRIFITLQDSHKAINFDFEIASMPTIAQETIDSQRIIWFGSLYSVIFNVLLLSTFLVPLVEEKQNGIKEFLTIATPMNFLNGVSFFVIRLFMYAVFTVVVLIAGGIYQAFSEIVPVGYIIVLFVFYIISAMSYTYLISVFFHSVFHAKVGGLLMLVAPYILYFSKGEVSTLANIFSTKTFMEGIKNFQIFTNKCNMCLFVKNIESNNKLFIILDREVGPSVLNINITESSFTVISVYCI
;
A
#
# COMPACT_ATOMS: atom_id res chain seq x y z
N MET A 1 -35.23 -37.45 -17.95
CA MET A 1 -35.25 -36.50 -16.80
C MET A 1 -35.53 -37.16 -15.45
N ARG A 2 -36.54 -38.04 -15.31
CA ARG A 2 -36.85 -38.68 -14.01
C ARG A 2 -35.75 -39.62 -13.50
N GLU A 3 -35.07 -40.33 -14.40
CA GLU A 3 -33.98 -41.25 -14.06
C GLU A 3 -32.68 -40.53 -13.68
N SER A 4 -32.30 -39.47 -14.41
CA SER A 4 -31.10 -38.68 -14.11
C SER A 4 -31.18 -38.00 -12.74
N VAL A 5 -32.36 -37.49 -12.37
CA VAL A 5 -32.61 -36.93 -11.02
C VAL A 5 -32.55 -38.01 -9.94
N ARG A 6 -33.07 -39.21 -10.21
CA ARG A 6 -33.01 -40.34 -9.28
C ARG A 6 -31.57 -40.81 -9.05
N LEU A 7 -30.77 -40.92 -10.11
CA LEU A 7 -29.35 -41.26 -10.04
C LEU A 7 -28.54 -40.18 -9.31
N LEU A 8 -28.77 -38.90 -9.61
CA LEU A 8 -28.14 -37.78 -8.89
C LEU A 8 -28.45 -37.85 -7.38
N ARG A 9 -29.71 -38.12 -7.00
CA ARG A 9 -30.10 -38.27 -5.60
C ARG A 9 -29.40 -39.47 -4.93
N MET A 10 -29.23 -40.58 -5.64
CA MET A 10 -28.49 -41.74 -5.13
C MET A 10 -27.00 -41.41 -4.94
N PHE A 11 -26.37 -40.70 -5.88
CA PHE A 11 -24.98 -40.26 -5.75
C PHE A 11 -24.78 -39.23 -4.65
N LEU A 12 -25.71 -38.29 -4.48
CA LEU A 12 -25.72 -37.34 -3.36
C LEU A 12 -25.82 -38.08 -2.03
N TRP A 13 -26.69 -39.08 -1.95
CA TRP A 13 -26.83 -39.88 -0.74
C TRP A 13 -25.59 -40.73 -0.44
N LYS A 14 -24.94 -41.32 -1.46
CA LYS A 14 -23.65 -42.03 -1.33
C LYS A 14 -22.59 -41.11 -0.72
N ASN A 15 -22.35 -39.95 -1.34
CA ASN A 15 -21.34 -38.99 -0.92
C ASN A 15 -21.63 -38.43 0.48
N TRP A 16 -22.89 -38.13 0.77
CA TRP A 16 -23.32 -37.72 2.11
C TRP A 16 -23.06 -38.79 3.17
N ARG A 17 -23.30 -40.06 2.84
CA ARG A 17 -23.07 -41.19 3.77
C ARG A 17 -21.58 -41.44 4.01
N GLN A 18 -20.75 -41.26 2.98
CA GLN A 18 -19.29 -41.34 3.10
C GLN A 18 -18.75 -40.28 4.05
N ILE A 19 -19.22 -39.03 3.92
CA ILE A 19 -18.90 -37.93 4.83
C ILE A 19 -19.38 -38.24 6.25
N ARG A 20 -20.60 -38.78 6.40
CA ARG A 20 -21.15 -39.12 7.72
C ARG A 20 -20.28 -40.16 8.43
N TYR A 21 -19.67 -41.09 7.69
CA TYR A 21 -18.80 -42.12 8.24
C TYR A 21 -17.42 -41.55 8.65
N SER A 22 -16.89 -40.56 7.93
CA SER A 22 -15.63 -39.88 8.27
C SER A 22 -15.81 -38.57 9.04
N TRP A 23 -17.02 -38.29 9.56
CA TRP A 23 -17.36 -36.97 10.10
C TRP A 23 -16.46 -36.57 11.27
N ILE A 24 -16.07 -37.50 12.15
CA ILE A 24 -15.18 -37.19 13.29
C ILE A 24 -13.84 -36.64 12.80
N SER A 25 -13.23 -37.29 11.80
CA SER A 25 -11.96 -36.85 11.23
C SER A 25 -12.10 -35.52 10.48
N LEU A 26 -13.16 -35.35 9.70
CA LEU A 26 -13.45 -34.10 9.01
C LEU A 26 -13.66 -32.95 10.00
N LEU A 27 -14.47 -33.17 11.03
CA LEU A 27 -14.76 -32.17 12.06
C LEU A 27 -13.50 -31.76 12.80
N LEU A 28 -12.62 -32.71 13.14
CA LEU A 28 -11.34 -32.41 13.79
C LEU A 28 -10.45 -31.54 12.90
N ILE A 29 -10.39 -31.82 11.59
CA ILE A 29 -9.65 -30.98 10.63
C ILE A 29 -10.27 -29.58 10.54
N PHE A 30 -11.59 -29.48 10.39
CA PHE A 30 -12.29 -28.20 10.30
C PHE A 30 -12.13 -27.35 11.58
N VAL A 31 -12.26 -27.96 12.75
CA VAL A 31 -12.09 -27.28 14.04
C VAL A 31 -10.63 -26.89 14.24
N GLY A 32 -9.67 -27.76 13.90
CA GLY A 32 -8.24 -27.44 13.99
C GLY A 32 -7.86 -26.25 13.10
N CYS A 33 -8.29 -26.25 11.84
CA CYS A 33 -8.06 -25.15 10.90
C CYS A 33 -8.72 -23.84 11.39
N SER A 34 -9.93 -23.92 11.91
CA SER A 34 -10.65 -22.75 12.45
C SER A 34 -9.98 -22.21 13.72
N ALA A 35 -9.51 -23.09 14.61
CA ALA A 35 -8.82 -22.71 15.84
C ALA A 35 -7.50 -22.00 15.57
N ILE A 36 -6.69 -22.49 14.63
CA ILE A 36 -5.44 -21.81 14.20
C ILE A 36 -5.76 -20.39 13.73
N PHE A 37 -6.82 -20.24 12.94
CA PHE A 37 -7.25 -18.96 12.41
C PHE A 37 -7.73 -17.98 13.49
N ILE A 38 -8.54 -18.47 14.45
CA ILE A 38 -9.04 -17.67 15.58
C ILE A 38 -7.89 -17.25 16.51
N VAL A 39 -6.95 -18.15 16.82
CA VAL A 39 -5.78 -17.84 17.64
C VAL A 39 -4.91 -16.77 16.99
N TYR A 40 -4.72 -16.83 15.67
CA TYR A 40 -4.02 -15.81 14.92
C TYR A 40 -4.72 -14.44 14.99
N LEU A 41 -6.04 -14.40 14.76
CA LEU A 41 -6.85 -13.18 14.87
C LEU A 41 -6.83 -12.59 16.28
N PHE A 42 -6.92 -13.44 17.31
CA PHE A 42 -6.86 -13.00 18.70
C PHE A 42 -5.49 -12.39 19.05
N SER A 43 -4.41 -13.04 18.62
CA SER A 43 -3.03 -12.57 18.87
C SER A 43 -2.77 -11.22 18.20
N THR A 44 -3.21 -11.07 16.95
CA THR A 44 -3.04 -9.82 16.20
C THR A 44 -3.85 -8.68 16.80
N ASN A 45 -5.11 -8.90 17.17
CA ASN A 45 -5.96 -7.86 17.76
C ASN A 45 -5.40 -7.27 19.08
N ARG A 46 -4.74 -8.09 19.91
CA ARG A 46 -4.15 -7.64 21.19
C ARG A 46 -2.99 -6.63 21.01
N LEU A 47 -2.32 -6.64 19.86
CA LEU A 47 -1.21 -5.73 19.57
C LEU A 47 -1.70 -4.31 19.19
N LEU A 48 -2.98 -4.14 18.86
CA LEU A 48 -3.56 -2.88 18.36
C LEU A 48 -4.10 -1.93 19.44
N THR A 49 -4.18 -2.37 20.70
CA THR A 49 -4.74 -1.54 21.80
C THR A 49 -3.89 -0.34 22.23
N SER A 50 -2.79 -0.05 21.54
CA SER A 50 -2.00 1.17 21.75
C SER A 50 -2.03 2.06 20.51
N PRO A 51 -3.10 2.85 20.30
CA PRO A 51 -3.12 3.86 19.24
C PRO A 51 -2.10 4.94 19.59
N GLN A 52 -0.92 4.92 18.96
CA GLN A 52 -0.05 6.08 18.90
C GLN A 52 -0.46 6.89 17.66
N MET A 53 -1.39 7.83 17.85
CA MET A 53 -1.47 8.98 16.95
C MET A 53 -0.36 9.94 17.38
N THR A 54 0.83 9.78 16.81
CA THR A 54 1.90 10.77 16.98
C THR A 54 1.72 11.81 15.89
N TYR A 55 0.92 12.83 16.19
CA TYR A 55 1.04 14.10 15.49
C TYR A 55 2.25 14.82 16.10
N GLU A 56 3.40 14.71 15.45
CA GLU A 56 4.59 15.48 15.81
C GLU A 56 4.79 16.58 14.76
N GLY A 57 4.06 17.67 14.94
CA GLY A 57 4.36 18.90 14.21
C GLY A 57 5.69 19.46 14.69
N ARG A 58 6.60 19.71 13.75
CA ARG A 58 7.85 20.43 14.05
C ARG A 58 7.63 21.90 13.76
N LEU A 59 7.87 22.74 14.76
CA LEU A 59 7.85 24.18 14.59
C LEU A 59 9.05 24.61 13.74
N PHE A 60 8.91 25.70 12.99
CA PHE A 60 10.01 26.25 12.19
C PHE A 60 11.30 26.47 13.01
N TYR A 61 11.18 26.85 14.28
CA TYR A 61 12.33 27.05 15.17
C TYR A 61 13.16 25.78 15.39
N ASP A 62 12.50 24.62 15.51
CA ASP A 62 13.18 23.34 15.71
C ASP A 62 13.90 22.91 14.44
N ILE A 63 13.25 23.09 13.29
CA ILE A 63 13.80 22.77 11.96
C ILE A 63 14.98 23.71 11.61
N LYS A 64 14.91 24.97 12.05
CA LYS A 64 15.98 25.95 11.89
C LYS A 64 17.24 25.54 12.65
N ALA A 65 17.09 24.99 13.86
CA ALA A 65 18.23 24.53 14.66
C ALA A 65 18.96 23.33 14.00
N GLU A 66 18.27 22.56 13.17
CA GLU A 66 18.83 21.42 12.43
C GLU A 66 19.49 21.81 11.08
N PHE A 67 19.49 23.09 10.70
CA PHE A 67 20.05 23.53 9.42
C PHE A 67 21.57 23.30 9.34
N PRO A 68 22.10 22.69 8.25
CA PRO A 68 23.53 22.43 8.12
C PRO A 68 24.31 23.74 7.93
N SER A 69 25.10 24.10 8.95
CA SER A 69 25.90 25.32 8.99
C SER A 69 27.40 25.05 9.22
N ASN A 70 27.95 24.00 8.62
CA ASN A 70 29.37 23.71 8.74
C ASN A 70 30.21 24.66 7.87
N ASP A 71 31.51 24.80 8.19
CA ASP A 71 32.44 25.65 7.44
C ASP A 71 32.61 25.27 5.94
N VAL A 72 32.21 24.05 5.59
CA VAL A 72 32.28 23.51 4.23
C VAL A 72 30.99 23.72 3.43
N ASP A 73 29.89 24.04 4.11
CA ASP A 73 28.59 24.26 3.49
C ASP A 73 28.56 25.68 2.89
N ARG A 74 27.91 25.85 1.73
CA ARG A 74 27.86 27.15 1.04
C ARG A 74 26.52 27.43 0.40
N ILE A 75 26.11 28.70 0.47
CA ILE A 75 24.94 29.21 -0.22
C ILE A 75 25.43 30.14 -1.34
N PHE A 76 25.15 29.74 -2.56
CA PHE A 76 25.42 30.50 -3.76
C PHE A 76 24.13 31.17 -4.24
N TYR A 77 24.21 32.42 -4.72
CA TYR A 77 23.05 33.06 -5.34
C TYR A 77 23.40 33.89 -6.57
N ALA A 78 22.43 34.01 -7.47
CA ALA A 78 22.51 34.81 -8.70
C ALA A 78 21.10 35.30 -9.12
N PRO A 79 20.97 36.41 -9.86
CA PRO A 79 22.03 37.38 -10.19
C PRO A 79 22.35 38.29 -9.01
N HIS A 80 23.58 38.80 -8.98
CA HIS A 80 24.03 39.80 -8.01
C HIS A 80 23.40 41.17 -8.30
N ASN A 81 22.46 41.58 -7.45
CA ASN A 81 21.76 42.86 -7.49
C ASN A 81 21.58 43.38 -6.07
N LEU A 82 21.52 44.71 -5.89
CA LEU A 82 21.33 45.32 -4.56
C LEU A 82 20.13 44.74 -3.78
N ARG A 83 19.02 44.46 -4.46
CA ARG A 83 17.80 43.90 -3.83
C ARG A 83 17.96 42.44 -3.40
N THR A 84 18.62 41.62 -4.23
CA THR A 84 18.90 40.22 -3.89
C THR A 84 19.96 40.13 -2.80
N ASP A 85 20.91 41.07 -2.77
CA ASP A 85 21.95 41.11 -1.73
C ASP A 85 21.33 41.43 -0.37
N ILE A 86 20.43 42.42 -0.30
CA ILE A 86 19.68 42.74 0.93
C ILE A 86 18.87 41.52 1.38
N LEU A 87 18.11 40.89 0.48
CA LEU A 87 17.33 39.70 0.80
C LEU A 87 18.21 38.56 1.34
N MET A 88 19.31 38.25 0.65
CA MET A 88 20.18 37.13 1.04
C MET A 88 20.98 37.41 2.30
N GLU A 89 21.31 38.68 2.58
CA GLU A 89 21.96 39.07 3.84
C GLU A 89 21.00 38.95 5.03
N GLU A 90 19.73 39.33 4.87
CA GLU A 90 18.70 39.12 5.89
C GLU A 90 18.42 37.62 6.10
N VAL A 91 18.36 36.82 5.03
CA VAL A 91 18.26 35.34 5.11
C VAL A 91 19.46 34.76 5.86
N ARG A 92 20.67 35.26 5.60
CA ARG A 92 21.89 34.82 6.29
C ARG A 92 21.82 35.15 7.79
N GLN A 93 21.36 36.35 8.15
CA GLN A 93 21.19 36.76 9.55
C GLN A 93 20.15 35.88 10.26
N GLU A 94 19.02 35.65 9.61
CA GLU A 94 17.96 34.80 10.16
C GLU A 94 18.48 33.37 10.36
N LEU A 95 19.18 32.77 9.40
CA LEU A 95 19.77 31.42 9.53
C LEU A 95 21.02 31.35 10.44
N GLN A 96 21.52 32.48 10.95
CA GLN A 96 22.79 32.57 11.69
C GLN A 96 23.98 31.97 10.91
N TYR A 97 23.94 32.09 9.58
CA TYR A 97 24.92 31.46 8.70
C TYR A 97 26.24 32.24 8.64
N PRO A 98 27.41 31.58 8.59
CA PRO A 98 28.71 32.26 8.53
C PRO A 98 28.81 33.19 7.31
N HIS A 99 29.39 34.38 7.49
CA HIS A 99 29.63 35.34 6.40
C HIS A 99 30.47 34.76 5.26
N THR A 100 31.37 33.83 5.57
CA THR A 100 32.25 33.15 4.60
C THR A 100 31.52 32.12 3.72
N GLY A 101 30.32 31.69 4.14
CA GLY A 101 29.53 30.66 3.47
C GLY A 101 28.64 31.20 2.34
N LEU A 102 28.41 32.52 2.27
CA LEU A 102 27.59 33.16 1.26
C LEU A 102 28.44 33.64 0.07
N ARG A 103 28.06 33.27 -1.16
CA ARG A 103 28.77 33.66 -2.40
C ARG A 103 27.79 34.11 -3.47
N PHE A 104 28.12 35.18 -4.16
CA PHE A 104 27.29 35.77 -5.21
C PHE A 104 27.91 35.58 -6.59
N PHE A 105 27.07 35.51 -7.62
CA PHE A 105 27.47 35.48 -9.02
C PHE A 105 26.58 36.38 -9.88
N GLY A 106 27.14 36.90 -10.97
CA GLY A 106 26.37 37.63 -11.96
C GLY A 106 25.44 36.72 -12.78
N ASN A 107 25.91 35.51 -13.11
CA ASN A 107 25.22 34.57 -13.98
C ASN A 107 24.93 33.23 -13.30
N SER A 108 23.75 32.67 -13.57
CA SER A 108 23.30 31.39 -13.02
C SER A 108 24.11 30.19 -13.52
N SER A 109 24.59 30.22 -14.77
CA SER A 109 25.41 29.15 -15.35
C SER A 109 26.78 29.03 -14.68
N GLU A 110 27.39 30.15 -14.33
CA GLU A 110 28.67 30.21 -13.63
C GLU A 110 28.51 29.73 -12.18
N MET A 111 27.43 30.15 -11.52
CA MET A 111 27.05 29.69 -10.18
C MET A 111 26.94 28.16 -10.10
N ILE A 112 26.21 27.54 -11.05
CA ILE A 112 26.00 26.09 -11.04
C ILE A 112 27.32 25.35 -11.30
N LEU A 113 28.11 25.82 -12.27
CA LEU A 113 29.40 25.20 -12.61
C LEU A 113 30.39 25.27 -11.44
N GLU A 114 30.43 26.39 -10.72
CA GLU A 114 31.26 26.53 -9.53
C GLU A 114 30.75 25.64 -8.38
N MET A 115 29.43 25.58 -8.17
CA MET A 115 28.82 24.68 -7.19
C MET A 115 29.19 23.21 -7.47
N GLU A 116 29.14 22.75 -8.72
CA GLU A 116 29.49 21.37 -9.09
C GLU A 116 30.99 21.06 -8.90
N ARG A 117 31.88 22.05 -9.04
CA ARG A 117 33.34 21.85 -8.98
C ARG A 117 33.93 22.02 -7.59
N SER A 118 33.46 23.02 -6.83
CA SER A 118 34.12 23.42 -5.58
C SER A 118 33.37 23.03 -4.32
N CYS A 119 32.11 22.60 -4.42
CA CYS A 119 31.34 22.17 -3.27
C CYS A 119 31.81 20.79 -2.75
N LYS A 120 32.17 20.73 -1.47
CA LYS A 120 32.49 19.48 -0.76
C LYS A 120 31.44 19.10 0.30
N GLY A 121 30.61 20.06 0.71
CA GLY A 121 29.55 19.89 1.72
C GLY A 121 28.13 19.94 1.13
N ASN A 122 27.18 20.38 1.94
CA ASN A 122 25.83 20.72 1.51
C ASN A 122 25.87 22.12 0.90
N CYS A 123 25.75 22.21 -0.43
CA CYS A 123 25.66 23.50 -1.10
C CYS A 123 24.33 23.72 -1.76
N TYR A 124 23.90 24.97 -1.73
CA TYR A 124 22.65 25.43 -2.32
C TYR A 124 22.97 26.52 -3.32
N ALA A 125 22.30 26.48 -4.48
CA ALA A 125 22.37 27.51 -5.50
C ALA A 125 20.98 28.11 -5.70
N VAL A 126 20.82 29.37 -5.32
CA VAL A 126 19.58 30.13 -5.41
C VAL A 126 19.64 31.04 -6.63
N ASN A 127 18.88 30.70 -7.67
CA ASN A 127 18.80 31.51 -8.88
C ASN A 127 17.48 32.29 -8.89
N PHE A 128 17.55 33.61 -8.73
CA PHE A 128 16.42 34.52 -8.84
C PHE A 128 16.13 34.82 -10.31
N LEU A 129 15.05 34.24 -10.82
CA LEU A 129 14.57 34.43 -12.20
C LEU A 129 13.87 35.77 -12.37
N ASN A 130 13.11 36.19 -11.36
CA ASN A 130 12.44 37.48 -11.33
C ASN A 130 12.36 38.01 -9.90
N TYR A 131 12.96 39.16 -9.65
CA TYR A 131 12.78 39.90 -8.41
C TYR A 131 11.79 41.04 -8.68
N PRO A 132 10.64 41.08 -8.00
CA PRO A 132 9.56 41.99 -8.37
C PRO A 132 9.97 43.45 -8.19
N THR A 133 9.61 44.27 -9.18
CA THR A 133 9.83 45.71 -9.14
C THR A 133 8.70 46.43 -8.42
N ASP A 134 7.46 45.95 -8.68
CA ASP A 134 6.21 46.31 -8.01
C ASP A 134 5.59 45.04 -7.40
N ALA A 135 5.62 44.92 -6.08
CA ALA A 135 5.20 43.70 -5.39
C ALA A 135 3.69 43.43 -5.38
N SER A 136 2.88 44.42 -5.75
CA SER A 136 1.42 44.24 -5.90
C SER A 136 1.03 43.57 -7.22
N ARG A 137 1.97 43.48 -8.18
CA ARG A 137 1.71 42.96 -9.55
C ARG A 137 2.64 41.83 -9.94
N GLU A 138 3.87 41.83 -9.43
CA GLU A 138 4.89 40.86 -9.78
C GLU A 138 5.23 39.97 -8.59
N LYS A 139 5.52 38.70 -8.87
CA LYS A 139 5.83 37.69 -7.86
C LYS A 139 7.31 37.35 -7.89
N LEU A 140 7.87 37.07 -6.72
CA LEU A 140 9.20 36.52 -6.59
C LEU A 140 9.25 35.15 -7.29
N LYS A 141 10.16 34.99 -8.24
CA LYS A 141 10.43 33.71 -8.89
C LYS A 141 11.88 33.36 -8.70
N TYR A 142 12.13 32.22 -8.06
CA TYR A 142 13.47 31.69 -7.87
C TYR A 142 13.47 30.17 -7.99
N SER A 143 14.65 29.61 -8.24
CA SER A 143 14.90 28.17 -8.24
C SER A 143 16.06 27.86 -7.31
N ILE A 144 15.88 26.88 -6.41
CA ILE A 144 16.94 26.36 -5.55
C ILE A 144 17.43 25.03 -6.10
N SER A 145 18.74 24.92 -6.29
CA SER A 145 19.44 23.68 -6.61
C SER A 145 20.27 23.25 -5.41
N SER A 146 20.39 21.94 -5.15
CA SER A 146 21.20 21.39 -4.05
C SER A 146 22.08 20.24 -4.53
N THR A 147 23.27 20.10 -3.96
CA THR A 147 24.19 18.98 -4.21
C THR A 147 23.84 17.71 -3.43
N SER A 148 23.11 17.85 -2.31
CA SER A 148 22.83 16.75 -1.38
C SER A 148 21.52 16.02 -1.69
N ILE A 149 20.56 16.66 -2.36
CA ILE A 149 19.27 16.06 -2.69
C ILE A 149 19.37 15.29 -4.01
N ARG A 150 19.34 13.95 -3.93
CA ARG A 150 19.32 13.04 -5.09
C ARG A 150 17.93 12.49 -5.42
N ILE A 151 16.87 13.10 -4.89
CA ILE A 151 15.50 12.58 -5.03
C ILE A 151 14.87 13.12 -6.31
N SER A 152 14.48 12.19 -7.19
CA SER A 152 13.73 12.50 -8.40
C SER A 152 12.28 12.89 -8.05
N PRO A 153 11.75 14.02 -8.55
CA PRO A 153 10.34 14.38 -8.38
C PRO A 153 9.37 13.38 -9.03
N LYS A 154 9.86 12.41 -9.81
CA LYS A 154 9.07 11.35 -10.44
C LYS A 154 8.58 10.26 -9.48
N LYS A 155 9.12 10.15 -8.26
CA LYS A 155 8.63 9.20 -7.25
C LYS A 155 7.46 9.83 -6.49
N ARG A 156 6.28 9.85 -7.12
CA ARG A 156 5.06 10.57 -6.65
C ARG A 156 4.27 9.83 -5.56
N TYR A 157 4.39 8.51 -5.44
CA TYR A 157 3.58 7.72 -4.51
C TYR A 157 4.42 6.68 -3.76
N VAL A 158 4.25 6.64 -2.44
CA VAL A 158 4.84 5.68 -1.48
C VAL A 158 4.18 4.29 -1.59
N ASN A 159 3.73 3.90 -2.79
CA ASN A 159 3.01 2.65 -3.01
C ASN A 159 3.85 1.53 -3.64
N ASP A 160 5.09 1.81 -4.08
CA ASP A 160 5.93 0.79 -4.74
C ASP A 160 7.15 0.33 -3.95
N GLU A 161 7.49 0.97 -2.84
CA GLU A 161 8.53 0.50 -1.93
C GLU A 161 8.02 0.63 -0.51
N GLU A 162 8.12 -0.48 0.21
CA GLU A 162 7.67 -0.65 1.58
C GLU A 162 8.04 0.55 2.46
N VAL A 163 7.10 0.86 3.36
CA VAL A 163 7.26 1.68 4.56
C VAL A 163 7.15 3.19 4.39
N ALA A 164 5.89 3.65 4.31
CA ALA A 164 5.50 5.04 4.61
C ALA A 164 5.84 5.48 6.04
N GLY A 165 6.21 4.55 6.94
CA GLY A 165 6.60 4.85 8.34
C GLY A 165 8.12 4.91 8.61
N ILE A 166 8.99 4.74 7.61
CA ILE A 166 10.46 4.84 7.80
C ILE A 166 11.05 6.08 7.09
N LYS A 167 10.23 6.84 6.37
CA LYS A 167 10.62 8.14 5.82
C LYS A 167 10.19 9.32 6.72
N ASP A 168 10.24 9.14 8.04
CA ASP A 168 10.26 10.29 8.96
C ASP A 168 11.58 11.09 8.86
N ASP A 169 12.58 10.55 8.15
CA ASP A 169 13.80 11.26 7.80
C ASP A 169 13.63 11.87 6.40
N ASP A 170 12.78 12.89 6.30
CA ASP A 170 12.60 13.66 5.07
C ASP A 170 13.94 14.31 4.70
N ASP A 171 14.62 13.73 3.71
CA ASP A 171 15.89 14.23 3.20
C ASP A 171 15.83 15.72 2.84
N TYR A 172 14.66 16.29 2.53
CA TYR A 172 14.44 17.72 2.29
C TYR A 172 14.53 18.60 3.54
N ILE A 173 14.11 18.09 4.71
CA ILE A 173 14.21 18.77 6.01
C ILE A 173 15.64 18.64 6.51
N ARG A 174 16.19 17.42 6.53
CA ARG A 174 17.56 17.15 7.00
C ARG A 174 18.62 17.84 6.13
N SER A 175 18.39 17.91 4.81
CA SER A 175 19.26 18.67 3.93
C SER A 175 19.06 20.18 4.04
N GLY A 176 18.22 20.70 4.94
CA GLY A 176 18.02 22.14 5.11
C GLY A 176 17.36 22.88 3.93
N PHE A 177 17.02 22.18 2.85
CA PHE A 177 16.45 22.79 1.65
C PHE A 177 15.11 23.46 1.94
N MET A 178 14.25 22.79 2.72
CA MET A 178 12.96 23.34 3.11
C MET A 178 13.12 24.57 4.02
N THR A 179 14.07 24.51 4.96
CA THR A 179 14.40 25.64 5.85
C THR A 179 14.87 26.85 5.07
N LEU A 180 15.75 26.66 4.09
CA LEU A 180 16.26 27.73 3.22
C LEU A 180 15.15 28.35 2.39
N GLN A 181 14.32 27.52 1.74
CA GLN A 181 13.18 27.98 0.94
C GLN A 181 12.22 28.83 1.78
N HIS A 182 11.80 28.30 2.94
CA HIS A 182 10.90 29.00 3.84
C HIS A 182 11.50 30.31 4.37
N THR A 183 12.80 30.34 4.66
CA THR A 183 13.46 31.56 5.14
C THR A 183 13.49 32.64 4.07
N ILE A 184 13.79 32.28 2.81
CA ILE A 184 13.74 33.22 1.68
C ILE A 184 12.33 33.81 1.54
N ASP A 185 11.29 32.96 1.56
CA ASP A 185 9.90 33.39 1.41
C ASP A 185 9.47 34.30 2.58
N ARG A 186 9.80 33.92 3.82
CA ARG A 186 9.47 34.70 5.03
C ARG A 186 10.13 36.07 4.99
N ILE A 187 11.44 36.12 4.71
CA ILE A 187 12.17 37.39 4.67
C ILE A 187 11.65 38.27 3.55
N PHE A 188 11.38 37.70 2.36
CA PHE A 188 10.79 38.44 1.26
C PHE A 188 9.44 39.07 1.64
N ILE A 189 8.55 38.33 2.30
CA ILE A 189 7.26 38.85 2.78
C ILE A 189 7.48 39.97 3.82
N THR A 190 8.39 39.79 4.78
CA THR A 190 8.66 40.80 5.81
C THR A 190 9.27 42.09 5.26
N LEU A 191 10.16 41.99 4.27
CA LEU A 191 10.74 43.14 3.59
C LEU A 191 9.68 43.91 2.79
N GLN A 192 8.68 43.21 2.28
CA GLN A 192 7.65 43.79 1.44
C GLN A 192 6.53 44.50 2.23
N ASP A 193 6.12 43.93 3.37
CA ASP A 193 5.02 44.43 4.20
C ASP A 193 5.49 45.04 5.54
N SER A 194 6.47 45.96 5.49
CA SER A 194 7.04 46.63 6.68
C SER A 194 6.01 47.28 7.64
N HIS A 195 4.78 47.54 7.21
CA HIS A 195 3.72 48.15 8.04
C HIS A 195 2.77 47.17 8.73
N LYS A 196 2.83 45.87 8.40
CA LYS A 196 2.08 44.82 9.09
C LYS A 196 3.04 43.64 9.27
N ALA A 197 3.63 43.52 10.46
CA ALA A 197 4.31 42.30 10.84
C ALA A 197 3.27 41.16 10.90
N ILE A 198 3.03 40.52 9.76
CA ILE A 198 2.21 39.32 9.69
C ILE A 198 3.07 38.21 10.29
N ASN A 199 2.94 38.01 11.60
CA ASN A 199 3.48 36.84 12.27
C ASN A 199 2.62 35.64 11.85
N PHE A 200 3.04 34.96 10.79
CA PHE A 200 2.51 33.65 10.47
C PHE A 200 3.46 32.58 11.03
N ASP A 201 2.93 31.71 11.89
CA ASP A 201 3.66 30.56 12.39
C ASP A 201 3.54 29.42 11.38
N PHE A 202 4.69 28.92 10.96
CA PHE A 202 4.79 27.79 10.03
C PHE A 202 5.13 26.52 10.80
N GLU A 203 4.26 25.54 10.66
CA GLU A 203 4.39 24.21 11.25
C GLU A 203 4.48 23.21 10.11
N ILE A 204 5.57 22.45 10.07
CA ILE A 204 5.68 21.31 9.16
C ILE A 204 5.32 20.08 9.98
N ALA A 205 4.19 19.48 9.62
CA ALA A 205 3.85 18.16 10.09
C ALA A 205 3.86 17.23 8.89
N SER A 206 4.44 16.04 9.06
CA SER A 206 4.09 14.93 8.19
C SER A 206 2.58 14.69 8.33
N MET A 207 1.94 14.31 7.24
CA MET A 207 0.54 13.90 7.33
C MET A 207 0.50 12.73 8.32
N PRO A 208 -0.25 12.83 9.43
CA PRO A 208 -0.16 11.84 10.48
C PRO A 208 -0.52 10.49 9.86
N THR A 209 0.46 9.60 9.84
CA THR A 209 0.21 8.22 9.47
C THR A 209 -0.44 7.60 10.70
N ILE A 210 -1.70 7.21 10.58
CA ILE A 210 -2.34 6.46 11.64
C ILE A 210 -1.54 5.14 11.72
N ALA A 211 -0.71 4.97 12.75
CA ALA A 211 0.08 3.74 12.93
C ALA A 211 -0.82 2.48 12.98
N GLN A 212 -2.09 2.66 13.37
CA GLN A 212 -3.15 1.65 13.28
C GLN A 212 -3.37 1.14 11.83
N GLU A 213 -3.24 1.99 10.81
CA GLU A 213 -3.62 1.70 9.42
C GLU A 213 -2.57 0.93 8.65
N THR A 214 -1.28 1.09 8.96
CA THR A 214 -0.24 0.23 8.38
C THR A 214 -0.40 -1.22 8.86
N ILE A 215 -0.82 -1.40 10.12
CA ILE A 215 -1.09 -2.70 10.72
C ILE A 215 -2.43 -3.29 10.22
N ASP A 216 -3.50 -2.49 10.11
CA ASP A 216 -4.81 -2.92 9.61
C ASP A 216 -4.77 -3.29 8.12
N SER A 217 -4.01 -2.54 7.33
CA SER A 217 -3.88 -2.79 5.88
C SER A 217 -3.06 -4.05 5.60
N GLN A 218 -1.96 -4.27 6.33
CA GLN A 218 -1.20 -5.53 6.24
C GLN A 218 -2.01 -6.71 6.78
N ARG A 219 -2.85 -6.52 7.81
CA ARG A 219 -3.70 -7.58 8.38
C ARG A 219 -4.62 -8.20 7.33
N ILE A 220 -5.18 -7.42 6.40
CA ILE A 220 -6.01 -7.93 5.30
C ILE A 220 -5.20 -8.90 4.40
N ILE A 221 -3.95 -8.55 4.08
CA ILE A 221 -3.05 -9.43 3.32
C ILE A 221 -2.73 -10.70 4.11
N TRP A 222 -2.33 -10.57 5.37
CA TRP A 222 -1.96 -11.73 6.19
C TRP A 222 -3.15 -12.67 6.44
N PHE A 223 -4.33 -12.10 6.67
CA PHE A 223 -5.60 -12.81 6.76
C PHE A 223 -5.88 -13.62 5.49
N GLY A 224 -5.81 -12.97 4.32
CA GLY A 224 -6.03 -13.63 3.03
C GLY A 224 -4.99 -14.72 2.76
N SER A 225 -3.72 -14.45 3.04
CA SER A 225 -2.62 -15.41 2.88
C SER A 225 -2.83 -16.65 3.74
N LEU A 226 -3.09 -16.46 5.04
CA LEU A 226 -3.34 -17.54 6.00
C LEU A 226 -4.57 -18.36 5.59
N TYR A 227 -5.66 -17.70 5.20
CA TYR A 227 -6.87 -18.37 4.72
C TYR A 227 -6.55 -19.25 3.51
N SER A 228 -5.83 -18.73 2.51
CA SER A 228 -5.50 -19.48 1.31
C SER A 228 -4.56 -20.67 1.61
N VAL A 229 -3.62 -20.55 2.56
CA VAL A 229 -2.75 -21.67 2.96
C VAL A 229 -3.57 -22.77 3.62
N ILE A 230 -4.36 -22.40 4.63
CA ILE A 230 -5.21 -23.34 5.36
C ILE A 230 -6.22 -24.00 4.43
N PHE A 231 -6.83 -23.24 3.52
CA PHE A 231 -7.78 -23.73 2.54
C PHE A 231 -7.13 -24.75 1.60
N ASN A 232 -5.92 -24.50 1.10
CA ASN A 232 -5.20 -25.46 0.26
C ASN A 232 -4.85 -26.77 1.00
N VAL A 233 -4.46 -26.70 2.28
CA VAL A 233 -4.24 -27.89 3.12
C VAL A 233 -5.55 -28.67 3.33
N LEU A 234 -6.63 -27.95 3.61
CA LEU A 234 -7.95 -28.54 3.80
C LEU A 234 -8.43 -29.22 2.51
N LEU A 235 -8.21 -28.58 1.36
CA LEU A 235 -8.53 -29.11 0.06
C LEU A 235 -7.70 -30.38 -0.23
N LEU A 236 -6.39 -30.35 -0.01
CA LEU A 236 -5.52 -31.52 -0.20
C LEU A 236 -6.05 -32.74 0.57
N SER A 237 -6.34 -32.56 1.86
CA SER A 237 -6.79 -33.63 2.75
C SER A 237 -8.20 -34.12 2.45
N THR A 238 -9.13 -33.21 2.18
CA THR A 238 -10.56 -33.55 2.11
C THR A 238 -11.10 -33.72 0.70
N PHE A 239 -10.42 -33.20 -0.33
CA PHE A 239 -10.85 -33.28 -1.73
C PHE A 239 -9.90 -34.12 -2.59
N LEU A 240 -8.61 -33.77 -2.65
CA LEU A 240 -7.66 -34.42 -3.57
C LEU A 240 -7.40 -35.88 -3.18
N VAL A 241 -7.08 -36.13 -1.92
CA VAL A 241 -6.76 -37.48 -1.42
C VAL A 241 -7.94 -38.45 -1.62
N PRO A 242 -9.18 -38.13 -1.21
CA PRO A 242 -10.31 -39.03 -1.42
C PRO A 242 -10.64 -39.30 -2.90
N LEU A 243 -10.40 -38.33 -3.79
CA LEU A 243 -10.62 -38.51 -5.23
C LEU A 243 -9.62 -39.52 -5.81
N VAL A 244 -8.36 -39.43 -5.39
CA VAL A 244 -7.32 -40.37 -5.81
C VAL A 244 -7.48 -41.74 -5.13
N GLU A 245 -7.99 -41.80 -3.90
CA GLU A 245 -8.36 -43.07 -3.24
C GLU A 245 -9.48 -43.80 -3.99
N GLU A 246 -10.54 -43.11 -4.43
CA GLU A 246 -11.59 -43.73 -5.26
C GLU A 246 -11.04 -44.24 -6.61
N LYS A 247 -10.02 -43.56 -7.16
CA LYS A 247 -9.34 -43.97 -8.39
C LYS A 247 -8.45 -45.19 -8.16
N GLN A 248 -7.64 -45.19 -7.09
CA GLN A 248 -6.72 -46.28 -6.75
C GLN A 248 -7.47 -47.57 -6.39
N ASN A 249 -8.61 -47.46 -5.72
CA ASN A 249 -9.45 -48.62 -5.36
C ASN A 249 -10.27 -49.17 -6.55
N GLY A 250 -10.14 -48.61 -7.75
CA GLY A 250 -10.88 -49.02 -8.94
C GLY A 250 -12.38 -48.71 -8.91
N ILE A 251 -12.89 -48.09 -7.84
CA ILE A 251 -14.32 -47.78 -7.66
C ILE A 251 -14.85 -46.92 -8.83
N LYS A 252 -14.03 -45.99 -9.32
CA LYS A 252 -14.37 -45.12 -10.46
C LYS A 252 -14.52 -45.91 -11.77
N GLU A 253 -13.73 -46.97 -11.96
CA GLU A 253 -13.79 -47.83 -13.15
C GLU A 253 -15.03 -48.73 -13.08
N PHE A 254 -15.32 -49.32 -11.92
CA PHE A 254 -16.57 -50.06 -11.68
C PHE A 254 -17.82 -49.21 -11.94
N LEU A 255 -17.84 -47.95 -11.50
CA LEU A 255 -18.94 -47.01 -11.75
C LEU A 255 -19.11 -46.65 -13.23
N THR A 256 -18.00 -46.59 -13.98
CA THR A 256 -18.00 -46.33 -15.42
C THR A 256 -18.63 -47.50 -16.19
N ILE A 257 -18.37 -48.73 -15.75
CA ILE A 257 -18.96 -49.94 -16.35
C ILE A 257 -20.45 -50.05 -15.97
N ALA A 258 -20.81 -49.72 -14.73
CA ALA A 258 -22.17 -49.87 -14.22
C ALA A 258 -23.16 -48.85 -14.79
N THR A 259 -22.73 -47.61 -15.09
CA THR A 259 -23.62 -46.56 -15.59
C THR A 259 -22.93 -45.60 -16.57
N PRO A 260 -23.60 -45.22 -17.69
CA PRO A 260 -23.06 -44.25 -18.64
C PRO A 260 -23.03 -42.81 -18.08
N MET A 261 -23.69 -42.54 -16.95
CA MET A 261 -23.76 -41.21 -16.31
C MET A 261 -22.76 -41.05 -15.14
N ASN A 262 -21.55 -41.61 -15.25
CA ASN A 262 -20.50 -41.53 -14.21
C ASN A 262 -20.13 -40.08 -13.82
N PHE A 263 -20.28 -39.12 -14.75
CA PHE A 263 -20.01 -37.70 -14.45
C PHE A 263 -20.86 -37.15 -13.28
N LEU A 264 -22.07 -37.69 -13.05
CA LEU A 264 -22.94 -37.29 -11.94
C LEU A 264 -22.33 -37.60 -10.56
N ASN A 265 -21.50 -38.65 -10.45
CA ASN A 265 -20.77 -38.94 -9.21
C ASN A 265 -19.75 -37.83 -8.91
N GLY A 266 -19.01 -37.36 -9.93
CA GLY A 266 -18.07 -36.25 -9.79
C GLY A 266 -18.74 -34.93 -9.44
N VAL A 267 -19.86 -34.60 -10.11
CA VAL A 267 -20.66 -33.40 -9.80
C VAL A 267 -21.23 -33.47 -8.38
N SER A 268 -21.75 -34.62 -7.96
CA SER A 268 -22.26 -34.81 -6.60
C SER A 268 -21.17 -34.65 -5.54
N PHE A 269 -19.98 -35.19 -5.79
CA PHE A 269 -18.80 -35.06 -4.92
C PHE A 269 -18.36 -33.61 -4.81
N PHE A 270 -18.40 -32.87 -5.92
CA PHE A 270 -18.08 -31.44 -5.97
C PHE A 270 -19.10 -30.60 -5.18
N VAL A 271 -20.41 -30.77 -5.44
CA VAL A 271 -21.48 -29.96 -4.83
C VAL A 271 -21.53 -30.12 -3.31
N ILE A 272 -21.41 -31.33 -2.78
CA ILE A 272 -21.48 -31.54 -1.33
C ILE A 272 -20.28 -30.88 -0.62
N ARG A 273 -19.08 -30.99 -1.18
CA ARG A 273 -17.90 -30.34 -0.59
C ARG A 273 -17.88 -28.84 -0.76
N LEU A 274 -18.43 -28.32 -1.86
CA LEU A 274 -18.63 -26.89 -2.04
C LEU A 274 -19.47 -26.31 -0.89
N PHE A 275 -20.55 -27.00 -0.49
CA PHE A 275 -21.36 -26.58 0.65
C PHE A 275 -20.58 -26.60 1.97
N MET A 276 -19.75 -27.63 2.20
CA MET A 276 -18.91 -27.70 3.40
C MET A 276 -17.89 -26.56 3.46
N TYR A 277 -17.23 -26.26 2.35
CA TYR A 277 -16.28 -25.16 2.25
C TYR A 277 -16.98 -23.81 2.40
N ALA A 278 -18.18 -23.64 1.84
CA ALA A 278 -18.97 -22.44 2.04
C ALA A 278 -19.28 -22.20 3.54
N VAL A 279 -19.68 -23.25 4.28
CA VAL A 279 -19.91 -23.14 5.74
C VAL A 279 -18.62 -22.74 6.47
N PHE A 280 -17.50 -23.38 6.15
CA PHE A 280 -16.20 -23.03 6.73
C PHE A 280 -15.80 -21.57 6.46
N THR A 281 -15.95 -21.12 5.21
CA THR A 281 -15.64 -19.74 4.83
C THR A 281 -16.55 -18.74 5.54
N VAL A 282 -17.84 -19.05 5.71
CA VAL A 282 -18.76 -18.19 6.48
C VAL A 282 -18.30 -18.06 7.94
N VAL A 283 -17.91 -19.17 8.59
CA VAL A 283 -17.38 -19.13 9.97
C VAL A 283 -16.11 -18.27 10.05
N VAL A 284 -15.20 -18.43 9.09
CA VAL A 284 -13.96 -17.64 8.99
C VAL A 284 -14.24 -16.15 8.76
N LEU A 285 -15.20 -15.81 7.91
CA LEU A 285 -15.59 -14.42 7.64
C LEU A 285 -16.26 -13.77 8.86
N ILE A 286 -17.11 -14.51 9.58
CA ILE A 286 -17.70 -14.05 10.85
C ILE A 286 -16.61 -13.77 11.89
N ALA A 287 -15.65 -14.69 12.04
CA ALA A 287 -14.50 -14.48 12.91
C ALA A 287 -13.68 -13.25 12.48
N GLY A 288 -13.43 -13.09 11.18
CA GLY A 288 -12.78 -11.91 10.62
C GLY A 288 -13.54 -10.61 10.94
N GLY A 289 -14.86 -10.61 10.87
CA GLY A 289 -15.69 -9.46 11.25
C GLY A 289 -15.60 -9.12 12.74
N ILE A 290 -15.68 -10.13 13.63
CA ILE A 290 -15.62 -9.95 15.09
C ILE A 290 -14.27 -9.36 15.52
N TYR A 291 -13.17 -9.84 14.93
CA TYR A 291 -11.82 -9.36 15.22
C TYR A 291 -11.39 -8.17 14.35
N GLN A 292 -12.36 -7.48 13.71
CA GLN A 292 -12.14 -6.31 12.86
C GLN A 292 -11.07 -6.51 11.76
N ALA A 293 -10.88 -7.74 11.27
CA ALA A 293 -9.90 -8.07 10.24
C ALA A 293 -10.12 -7.29 8.94
N PHE A 294 -11.39 -6.95 8.66
CA PHE A 294 -11.81 -6.12 7.55
C PHE A 294 -12.14 -4.71 8.05
N SER A 295 -11.72 -3.69 7.31
CA SER A 295 -12.15 -2.31 7.56
C SER A 295 -13.67 -2.19 7.32
N GLU A 296 -14.34 -1.43 8.19
CA GLU A 296 -15.79 -1.15 8.12
C GLU A 296 -16.21 -0.52 6.79
N ILE A 297 -15.26 0.03 6.03
CA ILE A 297 -15.49 0.80 4.81
C ILE A 297 -15.58 -0.10 3.57
N VAL A 298 -15.04 -1.32 3.59
CA VAL A 298 -15.09 -2.21 2.42
C VAL A 298 -16.48 -2.88 2.35
N PRO A 299 -17.21 -2.79 1.22
CA PRO A 299 -18.50 -3.45 1.11
C PRO A 299 -18.33 -4.98 1.22
N VAL A 300 -18.90 -5.56 2.27
CA VAL A 300 -18.81 -6.99 2.61
C VAL A 300 -19.18 -7.89 1.43
N GLY A 301 -20.07 -7.44 0.55
CA GLY A 301 -20.47 -8.15 -0.66
C GLY A 301 -19.31 -8.50 -1.60
N TYR A 302 -18.38 -7.57 -1.84
CA TYR A 302 -17.24 -7.82 -2.74
C TYR A 302 -16.25 -8.83 -2.16
N ILE A 303 -16.05 -8.81 -0.84
CA ILE A 303 -15.21 -9.78 -0.15
C ILE A 303 -15.84 -11.17 -0.27
N ILE A 304 -17.14 -11.31 -0.01
CA ILE A 304 -17.83 -12.60 -0.16
C ILE A 304 -17.70 -13.13 -1.58
N VAL A 305 -17.91 -12.28 -2.60
CA VAL A 305 -17.78 -12.68 -4.01
C VAL A 305 -16.37 -13.15 -4.34
N LEU A 306 -15.33 -12.45 -3.88
CA LEU A 306 -13.94 -12.86 -4.08
C LEU A 306 -13.68 -14.26 -3.48
N PHE A 307 -14.13 -14.50 -2.25
CA PHE A 307 -13.94 -15.78 -1.57
C PHE A 307 -14.71 -16.91 -2.27
N VAL A 308 -15.94 -16.67 -2.74
CA VAL A 308 -16.72 -17.66 -3.49
C VAL A 308 -16.03 -18.04 -4.80
N PHE A 309 -15.55 -17.06 -5.57
CA PHE A 309 -14.81 -17.34 -6.81
C PHE A 309 -13.51 -18.07 -6.56
N TYR A 310 -12.80 -17.73 -5.48
CA TYR A 310 -11.59 -18.45 -5.08
C TYR A 310 -11.87 -19.92 -4.76
N ILE A 311 -12.91 -20.23 -3.99
CA ILE A 311 -13.29 -21.62 -3.67
C ILE A 311 -13.59 -22.41 -4.95
N ILE A 312 -14.43 -21.86 -5.84
CA ILE A 312 -14.80 -22.52 -7.10
C ILE A 312 -13.57 -22.76 -7.97
N SER A 313 -12.70 -21.76 -8.08
CA SER A 313 -11.48 -21.83 -8.88
C SER A 313 -10.49 -22.86 -8.32
N ALA A 314 -10.23 -22.84 -7.00
CA ALA A 314 -9.33 -23.77 -6.35
C ALA A 314 -9.84 -25.23 -6.39
N MET A 315 -11.14 -25.45 -6.19
CA MET A 315 -11.75 -26.78 -6.36
C MET A 315 -11.65 -27.28 -7.81
N SER A 316 -11.80 -26.39 -8.79
CA SER A 316 -11.68 -26.77 -10.21
C SER A 316 -10.24 -27.11 -10.58
N TYR A 317 -9.28 -26.31 -10.12
CA TYR A 317 -7.84 -26.55 -10.31
C TYR A 317 -7.40 -27.90 -9.73
N THR A 318 -7.88 -28.21 -8.53
CA THR A 318 -7.51 -29.44 -7.84
C THR A 318 -8.21 -30.67 -8.39
N TYR A 319 -9.42 -30.53 -8.91
CA TYR A 319 -10.05 -31.56 -9.72
C TYR A 319 -9.21 -31.86 -10.97
N LEU A 320 -8.69 -30.83 -11.66
CA LEU A 320 -7.80 -31.00 -12.81
C LEU A 320 -6.49 -31.71 -12.42
N ILE A 321 -5.83 -31.30 -11.32
CA ILE A 321 -4.63 -31.96 -10.83
C ILE A 321 -4.88 -33.43 -10.48
N SER A 322 -6.03 -33.75 -9.90
CA SER A 322 -6.37 -35.12 -9.48
C SER A 322 -6.35 -36.14 -10.62
N VAL A 323 -6.55 -35.70 -11.86
CA VAL A 323 -6.56 -36.57 -13.05
C VAL A 323 -5.17 -37.18 -13.29
N PHE A 324 -4.10 -36.42 -13.03
CA PHE A 324 -2.71 -36.84 -13.28
C PHE A 324 -2.17 -37.85 -12.28
N PHE A 325 -2.79 -37.97 -11.10
CA PHE A 325 -2.33 -38.90 -10.07
C PHE A 325 -3.10 -40.23 -10.13
N HIS A 326 -2.37 -41.34 -10.03
CA HIS A 326 -2.94 -42.70 -9.93
C HIS A 326 -2.73 -43.32 -8.54
N SER A 327 -1.72 -42.88 -7.79
CA SER A 327 -1.42 -43.36 -6.45
C SER A 327 -1.64 -42.25 -5.42
N VAL A 328 -2.22 -42.63 -4.28
CA VAL A 328 -2.48 -41.71 -3.16
C VAL A 328 -1.19 -41.11 -2.59
N PHE A 329 -0.08 -41.85 -2.58
CA PHE A 329 1.20 -41.33 -2.09
C PHE A 329 1.72 -40.18 -2.97
N HIS A 330 1.70 -40.37 -4.29
CA HIS A 330 2.12 -39.32 -5.23
C HIS A 330 1.17 -38.13 -5.23
N ALA A 331 -0.13 -38.35 -5.01
CA ALA A 331 -1.10 -37.26 -4.88
C ALA A 331 -0.87 -36.40 -3.64
N LYS A 332 -0.48 -37.00 -2.50
CA LYS A 332 -0.18 -36.25 -1.28
C LYS A 332 1.03 -35.33 -1.46
N VAL A 333 2.14 -35.88 -1.96
CA VAL A 333 3.40 -35.13 -2.10
C VAL A 333 3.34 -34.18 -3.31
N GLY A 334 2.96 -34.70 -4.48
CA GLY A 334 2.88 -33.92 -5.72
C GLY A 334 1.74 -32.91 -5.72
N GLY A 335 0.59 -33.25 -5.12
CA GLY A 335 -0.53 -32.33 -4.97
C GLY A 335 -0.20 -31.16 -4.05
N LEU A 336 0.49 -31.41 -2.93
CA LEU A 336 0.97 -30.33 -2.06
C LEU A 336 1.94 -29.41 -2.81
N LEU A 337 2.90 -29.98 -3.55
CA LEU A 337 3.86 -29.19 -4.32
C LEU A 337 3.17 -28.33 -5.40
N MET A 338 2.18 -28.88 -6.13
CA MET A 338 1.43 -28.12 -7.14
C MET A 338 0.45 -27.08 -6.56
N LEU A 339 0.00 -27.26 -5.32
CA LEU A 339 -0.81 -26.28 -4.60
C LEU A 339 0.04 -25.15 -3.98
N VAL A 340 1.30 -25.45 -3.61
CA VAL A 340 2.25 -24.47 -3.05
C VAL A 340 3.00 -23.71 -4.14
N ALA A 341 3.25 -24.30 -5.32
CA ALA A 341 3.95 -23.64 -6.42
C ALA A 341 3.41 -22.24 -6.80
N PRO A 342 2.08 -21.98 -6.82
CA PRO A 342 1.53 -20.64 -7.03
C PRO A 342 2.00 -19.58 -6.03
N TYR A 343 2.31 -19.96 -4.78
CA TYR A 343 2.84 -19.04 -3.78
C TYR A 343 4.29 -18.64 -4.09
N ILE A 344 5.10 -19.58 -4.58
CA ILE A 344 6.48 -19.30 -4.97
C ILE A 344 6.50 -18.30 -6.13
N LEU A 345 5.55 -18.45 -7.07
CA LEU A 345 5.37 -17.56 -8.21
C LEU A 345 4.72 -16.21 -7.87
N TYR A 346 4.16 -16.05 -6.66
CA TYR A 346 3.70 -14.74 -6.18
C TYR A 346 4.89 -13.82 -5.86
N PHE A 347 6.00 -14.37 -5.37
CA PHE A 347 7.20 -13.59 -5.03
C PHE A 347 8.07 -13.22 -6.24
N SER A 348 7.83 -13.79 -7.44
CA SER A 348 8.60 -13.47 -8.63
C SER A 348 8.08 -12.19 -9.31
N LYS A 349 8.97 -11.20 -9.47
CA LYS A 349 8.71 -9.97 -10.26
C LYS A 349 9.19 -10.17 -11.71
N GLY A 350 8.45 -9.67 -12.70
CA GLY A 350 8.82 -9.72 -14.13
C GLY A 350 7.77 -10.40 -15.03
N GLU A 351 8.13 -10.80 -16.25
CA GLU A 351 7.19 -11.38 -17.24
C GLU A 351 6.56 -12.71 -16.79
N VAL A 352 7.28 -13.50 -15.99
CA VAL A 352 6.80 -14.72 -15.33
C VAL A 352 5.55 -14.45 -14.45
N SER A 353 5.38 -13.19 -14.00
CA SER A 353 4.20 -12.75 -13.27
C SER A 353 2.91 -12.93 -14.08
N THR A 354 2.94 -12.66 -15.39
CA THR A 354 1.73 -12.71 -16.23
C THR A 354 1.22 -14.13 -16.40
N LEU A 355 2.13 -15.10 -16.58
CA LEU A 355 1.82 -16.54 -16.58
C LEU A 355 1.30 -17.03 -15.23
N ALA A 356 1.82 -16.47 -14.14
CA ALA A 356 1.39 -16.86 -12.80
C ALA A 356 -0.05 -16.41 -12.46
N ASN A 357 -0.65 -15.49 -13.22
CA ASN A 357 -2.05 -15.08 -13.05
C ASN A 357 -3.06 -16.18 -13.42
N ILE A 358 -2.60 -17.24 -14.08
CA ILE A 358 -3.41 -18.45 -14.34
C ILE A 358 -3.72 -19.18 -13.02
N PHE A 359 -2.89 -19.02 -11.99
CA PHE A 359 -3.10 -19.71 -10.71
C PHE A 359 -4.06 -18.94 -9.80
N SER A 360 -5.08 -19.65 -9.32
CA SER A 360 -6.16 -19.13 -8.47
C SER A 360 -5.66 -18.40 -7.21
N THR A 361 -4.62 -18.95 -6.58
CA THR A 361 -4.03 -18.38 -5.36
C THR A 361 -3.39 -17.01 -5.59
N LYS A 362 -2.67 -16.81 -6.70
CA LYS A 362 -2.05 -15.53 -7.00
C LYS A 362 -3.11 -14.45 -7.25
N THR A 363 -4.11 -14.76 -8.07
CA THR A 363 -5.20 -13.84 -8.40
C THR A 363 -6.03 -13.48 -7.17
N PHE A 364 -6.23 -14.42 -6.25
CA PHE A 364 -6.85 -14.15 -4.95
C PHE A 364 -6.00 -13.19 -4.11
N MET A 365 -4.70 -13.42 -4.00
CA MET A 365 -3.80 -12.53 -3.24
C MET A 365 -3.74 -11.12 -3.84
N GLU A 366 -3.73 -10.98 -5.16
CA GLU A 366 -3.79 -9.67 -5.82
C GLU A 366 -5.15 -8.99 -5.57
N GLY A 367 -6.25 -9.74 -5.56
CA GLY A 367 -7.56 -9.24 -5.16
C GLY A 367 -7.58 -8.69 -3.73
N ILE A 368 -6.99 -9.43 -2.79
CA ILE A 368 -6.84 -9.00 -1.38
C ILE A 368 -5.97 -7.74 -1.28
N LYS A 369 -4.87 -7.65 -2.05
CA LYS A 369 -4.02 -6.46 -2.13
C LYS A 369 -4.76 -5.24 -2.68
N ASN A 370 -5.63 -5.42 -3.68
CA ASN A 370 -6.46 -4.34 -4.20
C ASN A 370 -7.46 -3.84 -3.14
N PHE A 371 -8.05 -4.73 -2.33
CA PHE A 371 -8.88 -4.31 -1.20
C PHE A 371 -8.10 -3.51 -0.15
N GLN A 372 -6.85 -3.88 0.12
CA GLN A 372 -5.97 -3.10 0.98
C GLN A 372 -5.76 -1.69 0.42
N ILE A 373 -5.39 -1.57 -0.86
CA ILE A 373 -5.16 -0.28 -1.52
C ILE A 373 -6.43 0.58 -1.47
N PHE A 374 -7.60 -0.01 -1.72
CA PHE A 374 -8.88 0.70 -1.66
C PHE A 374 -9.19 1.19 -0.25
N THR A 375 -8.97 0.36 0.78
CA THR A 375 -9.16 0.72 2.19
C THR A 375 -8.29 1.91 2.55
N ASN A 376 -7.00 1.86 2.20
CA ASN A 376 -6.05 2.93 2.49
C ASN A 376 -6.46 4.26 1.81
N LYS A 377 -6.93 4.20 0.56
CA LYS A 377 -7.42 5.39 -0.17
C LYS A 377 -8.67 6.00 0.47
N CYS A 378 -9.63 5.18 0.89
CA CYS A 378 -10.87 5.68 1.47
C CYS A 378 -10.66 6.30 2.86
N ASN A 379 -9.81 5.68 3.69
CA ASN A 379 -9.45 6.22 5.00
C ASN A 379 -8.75 7.58 4.88
N MET A 380 -7.83 7.71 3.93
CA MET A 380 -7.17 8.99 3.63
C MET A 380 -8.19 10.08 3.27
N CYS A 381 -9.20 9.76 2.45
CA CYS A 381 -10.25 10.71 2.06
C CYS A 381 -11.13 11.14 3.26
N LEU A 382 -11.47 10.21 4.16
CA LEU A 382 -12.24 10.52 5.38
C LEU A 382 -11.45 11.42 6.34
N PHE A 383 -10.14 11.18 6.45
CA PHE A 383 -9.27 11.99 7.28
C PHE A 383 -9.16 13.43 6.79
N VAL A 384 -8.99 13.65 5.48
CA VAL A 384 -8.98 14.99 4.87
C VAL A 384 -10.28 15.75 5.19
N LYS A 385 -11.43 15.08 5.10
CA LYS A 385 -12.73 15.69 5.46
C LYS A 385 -12.83 16.08 6.94
N ASN A 386 -12.30 15.28 7.85
CA ASN A 386 -12.31 15.59 9.30
C ASN A 386 -11.33 16.71 9.68
N ILE A 387 -10.26 16.92 8.91
CA ILE A 387 -9.35 18.05 9.14
C ILE A 387 -9.96 19.36 8.65
N GLU A 388 -10.67 19.32 7.51
CA GLU A 388 -11.30 20.51 6.91
C GLU A 388 -12.34 21.16 7.84
N SER A 389 -12.92 20.41 8.80
CA SER A 389 -13.84 20.95 9.80
C SER A 389 -13.18 21.77 10.91
N ASN A 390 -11.84 21.76 11.03
CA ASN A 390 -11.12 22.42 12.13
C ASN A 390 -10.64 23.85 11.84
N ASN A 391 -11.14 24.53 10.79
CA ASN A 391 -10.84 25.93 10.47
C ASN A 391 -9.33 26.29 10.39
N LYS A 392 -8.47 25.30 10.15
CA LYS A 392 -7.05 25.51 9.84
C LYS A 392 -6.88 25.45 8.33
N LEU A 393 -6.24 26.48 7.76
CA LEU A 393 -5.86 26.48 6.34
C LEU A 393 -4.69 25.53 6.15
N PHE A 394 -4.95 24.33 5.65
CA PHE A 394 -3.93 23.38 5.28
C PHE A 394 -3.63 23.48 3.79
N ILE A 395 -2.38 23.81 3.46
CA ILE A 395 -1.91 23.74 2.07
C ILE A 395 -1.39 22.32 1.86
N ILE A 396 -2.22 21.48 1.26
CA ILE A 396 -1.78 20.17 0.77
C ILE A 396 -0.98 20.44 -0.51
N LEU A 397 0.34 20.29 -0.44
CA LEU A 397 1.23 20.40 -1.60
C LEU A 397 1.05 19.16 -2.49
N ASP A 398 0.01 19.14 -3.32
CA ASP A 398 -0.18 18.11 -4.33
C ASP A 398 0.71 18.43 -5.55
N ARG A 399 1.77 17.62 -5.77
CA ARG A 399 2.74 17.81 -6.85
C ARG A 399 2.19 17.27 -8.17
N GLU A 400 1.45 18.08 -8.92
CA GLU A 400 1.23 17.84 -10.34
C GLU A 400 2.48 18.24 -11.15
N VAL A 401 3.04 17.30 -11.92
CA VAL A 401 4.20 17.54 -12.79
C VAL A 401 3.78 17.35 -14.25
N GLY A 402 3.68 18.48 -14.97
CA GLY A 402 3.82 18.49 -16.42
C GLY A 402 5.29 18.28 -16.83
N PRO A 403 5.57 17.78 -18.04
CA PRO A 403 6.93 17.50 -18.46
C PRO A 403 7.66 18.82 -18.75
N SER A 404 8.91 18.90 -18.30
CA SER A 404 9.89 19.99 -18.49
C SER A 404 9.83 21.15 -17.49
N VAL A 405 10.96 21.27 -16.76
CA VAL A 405 11.39 22.40 -15.90
C VAL A 405 10.53 22.60 -14.64
N LEU A 406 11.19 22.53 -13.48
CA LEU A 406 10.62 22.84 -12.18
C LEU A 406 10.33 24.36 -12.10
N ASN A 407 9.22 24.79 -12.69
CA ASN A 407 8.65 26.12 -12.47
C ASN A 407 7.68 25.99 -11.29
N ILE A 408 8.15 26.32 -10.08
CA ILE A 408 7.25 26.52 -8.95
C ILE A 408 6.59 27.89 -9.17
N ASN A 409 5.38 27.87 -9.71
CA ASN A 409 4.60 29.07 -10.00
C ASN A 409 3.55 29.21 -8.88
N ILE A 410 3.83 30.00 -7.85
CA ILE A 410 2.85 30.27 -6.78
C ILE A 410 1.93 31.40 -7.27
N THR A 411 0.81 31.04 -7.88
CA THR A 411 -0.26 31.97 -8.23
C THR A 411 -1.36 31.93 -7.15
N GLU A 412 -1.41 32.94 -6.28
CA GLU A 412 -2.51 33.25 -5.37
C GLU A 412 -3.90 33.19 -6.03
N SER A 413 -4.90 32.93 -5.18
CA SER A 413 -6.31 33.31 -5.33
C SER A 413 -7.23 32.43 -6.18
N SER A 414 -6.92 31.16 -6.33
CA SER A 414 -7.96 30.15 -6.43
C SER A 414 -7.77 29.13 -5.31
N PHE A 415 -8.58 29.27 -4.28
CA PHE A 415 -8.94 28.17 -3.39
C PHE A 415 -9.46 27.03 -4.25
N THR A 416 -8.59 26.12 -4.69
CA THR A 416 -9.02 24.78 -5.08
C THR A 416 -9.17 24.00 -3.79
N VAL A 417 -10.35 24.18 -3.18
CA VAL A 417 -11.02 23.07 -2.50
C VAL A 417 -11.05 21.97 -3.56
N ILE A 418 -10.11 21.02 -3.49
CA ILE A 418 -10.29 19.76 -4.19
C ILE A 418 -11.40 19.07 -3.38
N SER A 419 -12.64 19.43 -3.70
CA SER A 419 -13.77 18.57 -3.44
C SER A 419 -13.48 17.30 -4.22
N VAL A 420 -12.88 16.32 -3.56
CA VAL A 420 -12.81 14.96 -4.07
C VAL A 420 -14.26 14.49 -4.14
N TYR A 421 -14.87 14.70 -5.30
CA TYR A 421 -16.12 14.04 -5.65
C TYR A 421 -15.82 12.54 -5.68
N CYS A 422 -16.35 11.82 -4.70
CA CYS A 422 -16.55 10.39 -4.80
C CYS A 422 -17.41 10.12 -6.04
N ILE A 423 -16.90 9.30 -6.96
CA ILE A 423 -17.72 8.44 -7.81
C ILE A 423 -17.56 7.03 -7.30
#